data_AF-A0A7S3EUV9-F1
#
_entry.id   AF-A0A7S3EUV9-F1
#
_cell.length_a   1.000
_cell.length_b   1.000
_cell.length_c   1.000
_cell.angle_alpha   90.00
_cell.angle_beta   90.00
_cell.angle_gamma   90.00
#
_symmetry.space_group_name_H-M   'P 1'
#
loop_
_entity.id
_entity.type
_entity.pdbx_description
1 polymer ?
#
loop_
_entity_poly.entity_id
_entity_poly.type
_entity_poly.pdbx_seq_one_letter_code
_entity_poly.pdbx_strand_id
1 'polypeptide(L)'
;LATRNATAFQGLYGIQPMNEPALGDMATRAERLSTLTISLDLFRSSQLPTLGKRLMMNLFGLPDDASRAWWLAQTTEAERAQWAVIDLHHYVAWPGTDWCSNSSAPLDELEARITQDSDMWQFSARDRLLLNGTTALVAMSEFSGSTHEDTRRSCSTNNLQFGNEQKAQALVRHFVQLQVATSRAADVLDFFWKWHLPFNSNFQTEWSLKHILTTSHEDATLRVPPVQLKSRERTA
;
A
#
# COMPACT_ATOMS: atom_id res chain seq x y z
N LEU A 1 0.71 -26.40 11.34
CA LEU A 1 1.27 -26.80 10.03
C LEU A 1 2.58 -27.57 10.25
N ALA A 2 2.52 -28.90 10.31
CA ALA A 2 3.72 -29.74 10.49
C ALA A 2 4.14 -30.31 9.12
N THR A 3 4.82 -29.50 8.33
CA THR A 3 5.33 -29.95 7.02
C THR A 3 6.75 -30.46 7.19
N ARG A 4 7.00 -31.70 6.77
CA ARG A 4 8.30 -32.36 6.89
C ARG A 4 9.36 -31.86 5.90
N ASN A 5 8.99 -30.98 4.95
CA ASN A 5 9.89 -30.52 3.90
C ASN A 5 9.98 -28.99 3.88
N ALA A 6 11.10 -28.45 4.38
CA ALA A 6 11.39 -27.02 4.37
C ALA A 6 11.43 -26.43 2.95
N THR A 7 11.73 -27.22 1.92
CA THR A 7 11.77 -26.72 0.54
C THR A 7 10.38 -26.40 0.00
N ALA A 8 9.32 -26.99 0.57
CA ALA A 8 7.94 -26.72 0.18
C ALA A 8 7.55 -25.24 0.35
N PHE A 9 8.28 -24.47 1.17
CA PHE A 9 8.03 -23.04 1.39
C PHE A 9 9.06 -22.11 0.75
N GLN A 10 9.96 -22.59 -0.11
CA GLN A 10 10.97 -21.71 -0.72
C GLN A 10 10.35 -20.55 -1.53
N GLY A 11 9.18 -20.76 -2.14
CA GLY A 11 8.43 -19.70 -2.84
C GLY A 11 7.45 -18.91 -1.97
N LEU A 12 7.26 -19.26 -0.70
CA LEU A 12 6.34 -18.56 0.18
C LEU A 12 7.04 -17.40 0.86
N TYR A 13 6.53 -16.18 0.70
CA TYR A 13 7.01 -15.01 1.42
C TYR A 13 6.38 -14.91 2.82
N GLY A 14 5.05 -14.98 2.87
CA GLY A 14 4.27 -14.88 4.09
C GLY A 14 2.82 -15.29 3.87
N ILE A 15 2.02 -15.19 4.92
CA ILE A 15 0.59 -15.53 4.91
C ILE A 15 -0.16 -14.32 5.46
N GLN A 16 -1.28 -13.98 4.81
CA GLN A 16 -2.26 -13.03 5.32
C GLN A 16 -3.53 -13.83 5.64
N PRO A 17 -3.91 -13.95 6.93
CA PRO A 17 -5.01 -14.82 7.34
C PRO A 17 -6.38 -14.26 6.95
N MET A 18 -6.48 -12.94 6.79
CA MET A 18 -7.73 -12.25 6.44
C MET A 18 -7.44 -10.97 5.66
N ASN A 19 -8.18 -10.76 4.58
CA ASN A 19 -8.19 -9.50 3.84
C ASN A 19 -9.30 -8.60 4.39
N GLU A 20 -8.97 -7.34 4.69
CA GLU A 20 -9.93 -6.30 5.08
C GLU A 20 -11.04 -6.79 6.03
N PRO A 21 -10.71 -7.27 7.25
CA PRO A 21 -11.63 -7.96 8.14
C PRO A 21 -12.89 -7.15 8.51
N ALA A 22 -12.88 -5.82 8.32
CA ALA A 22 -13.97 -4.91 8.65
C ALA A 22 -14.90 -4.54 7.47
N LEU A 23 -14.58 -4.97 6.25
CA LEU A 23 -15.32 -4.52 5.07
C LEU A 23 -16.78 -5.04 5.14
N GLY A 24 -17.73 -4.10 5.20
CA GLY A 24 -19.17 -4.41 5.14
C GLY A 24 -19.84 -4.78 6.46
N ASP A 25 -19.32 -4.35 7.62
CA ASP A 25 -19.92 -4.54 8.96
C ASP A 25 -20.25 -6.00 9.32
N MET A 26 -19.58 -6.97 8.68
CA MET A 26 -19.89 -8.39 8.85
C MET A 26 -19.41 -8.99 10.19
N ALA A 27 -18.56 -8.27 10.93
CA ALA A 27 -18.03 -8.70 12.23
C ALA A 27 -17.73 -7.51 13.16
N THR A 28 -18.00 -7.68 14.45
CA THR A 28 -17.62 -6.71 15.48
C THR A 28 -16.11 -6.58 15.58
N ARG A 29 -15.60 -5.47 16.14
CA ARG A 29 -14.17 -5.30 16.40
C ARG A 29 -13.60 -6.46 17.24
N ALA A 30 -14.34 -6.89 18.27
CA ALA A 30 -13.90 -7.96 19.17
C ALA A 30 -13.73 -9.30 18.44
N GLU A 31 -14.69 -9.66 17.59
CA GLU A 31 -14.61 -10.89 16.78
C GLU A 31 -13.41 -10.84 15.83
N ARG A 32 -13.20 -9.72 15.14
CA ARG A 32 -12.06 -9.52 14.24
C ARG A 32 -10.73 -9.68 14.97
N LEU A 33 -10.54 -8.97 16.09
CA LEU A 33 -9.31 -9.08 16.88
C LEU A 33 -9.12 -10.48 17.46
N SER A 34 -10.19 -11.17 17.85
CA SER A 34 -10.13 -12.56 18.29
C SER A 34 -9.63 -13.50 17.19
N THR A 35 -10.15 -13.36 15.96
CA THR A 35 -9.70 -14.17 14.81
C THR A 35 -8.25 -13.89 14.46
N LEU A 36 -7.82 -12.62 14.53
CA LEU A 36 -6.44 -12.24 14.34
C LEU A 36 -5.52 -12.81 15.43
N THR A 37 -5.93 -12.80 16.70
CA THR A 37 -5.17 -13.43 17.81
C THR A 37 -4.98 -14.93 17.55
N ILE A 38 -6.03 -15.65 17.16
CA ILE A 38 -5.93 -17.08 16.83
C ILE A 38 -4.92 -17.31 15.70
N SER A 39 -4.97 -16.49 14.64
CA SER A 39 -4.07 -16.60 13.49
C SER A 39 -2.60 -16.36 13.90
N LEU A 40 -2.38 -15.37 14.76
CA LEU A 40 -1.08 -15.03 15.31
C LEU A 40 -0.51 -16.16 16.16
N ASP A 41 -1.30 -16.73 17.07
CA ASP A 41 -0.86 -17.84 17.92
C ASP A 41 -0.53 -19.10 17.11
N LEU A 42 -1.36 -19.43 16.12
CA LEU A 42 -1.12 -20.56 15.22
C LEU A 42 0.15 -20.37 14.38
N PHE A 43 0.42 -19.14 13.93
CA PHE A 43 1.63 -18.84 13.18
C PHE A 43 2.86 -18.92 14.07
N ARG A 44 2.82 -18.28 15.25
CA ARG A 44 3.88 -18.28 16.26
C ARG A 44 4.27 -19.69 16.69
N SER A 45 3.27 -20.56 16.93
CA SER A 45 3.51 -21.94 17.36
C SER A 45 3.90 -22.88 16.22
N SER A 46 3.99 -22.39 14.97
CA SER A 46 4.37 -23.19 13.81
C SER A 46 5.88 -23.14 13.53
N GLN A 47 6.33 -23.85 12.50
CA GLN A 47 7.70 -23.72 11.98
C GLN A 47 7.86 -22.54 11.01
N LEU A 48 6.79 -21.84 10.63
CA LEU A 48 6.85 -20.78 9.62
C LEU A 48 7.77 -19.61 10.05
N PRO A 49 7.73 -19.10 11.30
CA PRO A 49 8.66 -18.07 11.74
C PRO A 49 10.13 -18.49 11.62
N THR A 50 10.46 -19.72 12.02
CA THR A 50 11.86 -20.23 11.97
C THR A 50 12.35 -20.49 10.55
N LEU A 51 11.42 -20.68 9.61
CA LEU A 51 11.68 -20.73 8.17
C LEU A 51 11.73 -19.33 7.52
N GLY A 52 11.72 -18.26 8.32
CA GLY A 52 11.79 -16.87 7.85
C GLY A 52 10.53 -16.39 7.14
N LYS A 53 9.38 -17.03 7.38
CA LYS A 53 8.10 -16.62 6.79
C LYS A 53 7.47 -15.54 7.65
N ARG A 54 6.66 -14.71 6.98
CA ARG A 54 5.99 -13.56 7.62
C ARG A 54 4.50 -13.82 7.82
N LEU A 55 3.93 -13.21 8.85
CA LEU A 55 2.49 -13.10 9.05
C LEU A 55 2.09 -11.66 8.79
N MET A 56 1.32 -11.42 7.73
CA MET A 56 0.85 -10.11 7.33
C MET A 56 -0.53 -9.87 7.94
N MET A 57 -0.63 -8.91 8.84
CA MET A 57 -1.81 -8.69 9.69
C MET A 57 -2.49 -7.40 9.25
N ASN A 58 -3.56 -7.58 8.48
CA ASN A 58 -4.39 -6.47 8.04
C ASN A 58 -5.36 -6.09 9.17
N LEU A 59 -5.21 -4.87 9.70
CA LEU A 59 -6.08 -4.34 10.76
C LEU A 59 -7.28 -3.55 10.22
N PHE A 60 -7.41 -3.47 8.89
CA PHE A 60 -8.30 -2.60 8.12
C PHE A 60 -8.08 -1.10 8.36
N GLY A 61 -7.72 -0.38 7.30
CA GLY A 61 -7.48 1.07 7.33
C GLY A 61 -6.28 1.48 8.21
N LEU A 62 -6.23 2.76 8.62
CA LEU A 62 -5.29 3.18 9.67
C LEU A 62 -5.75 2.60 11.01
N PRO A 63 -4.88 1.90 11.75
CA PRO A 63 -5.24 1.33 13.04
C PRO A 63 -5.63 2.45 14.01
N ASP A 64 -6.83 2.34 14.57
CA ASP A 64 -7.26 3.16 15.71
C ASP A 64 -6.45 2.83 16.97
N ASP A 65 -6.61 3.64 18.02
CA ASP A 65 -5.87 3.45 19.27
C ASP A 65 -6.08 2.06 19.88
N ALA A 66 -7.26 1.46 19.70
CA ALA A 66 -7.58 0.14 20.23
C ALA A 66 -6.89 -0.98 19.45
N SER A 67 -6.94 -0.95 18.11
CA SER A 67 -6.25 -1.89 17.24
C SER A 67 -4.74 -1.81 17.41
N ARG A 68 -4.19 -0.61 17.59
CA ARG A 68 -2.77 -0.42 17.94
C ARG A 68 -2.42 -1.04 19.29
N ALA A 69 -3.17 -0.69 20.35
CA ALA A 69 -2.91 -1.21 21.68
C ALA A 69 -2.96 -2.73 21.70
N TRP A 70 -3.94 -3.31 20.99
CA TRP A 70 -4.01 -4.75 20.77
C TRP A 70 -2.75 -5.28 20.07
N TRP A 71 -2.34 -4.70 18.94
CA TRP A 71 -1.16 -5.17 18.19
C TRP A 71 0.11 -5.19 19.05
N LEU A 72 0.35 -4.10 19.79
CA LEU A 72 1.51 -3.97 20.67
C LEU A 72 1.45 -4.94 21.86
N ALA A 73 0.24 -5.25 22.36
CA ALA A 73 0.06 -6.23 23.42
C ALA A 73 0.19 -7.68 22.93
N GLN A 74 -0.17 -7.96 21.67
CA GLN A 74 -0.11 -9.30 21.08
C GLN A 74 1.28 -9.68 20.57
N THR A 75 2.15 -8.71 20.31
CA THR A 75 3.46 -8.94 19.69
C THR A 75 4.61 -8.36 20.51
N THR A 76 5.78 -8.99 20.43
CA THR A 76 7.03 -8.42 20.95
C THR A 76 7.74 -7.59 19.88
N GLU A 77 8.69 -6.75 20.29
CA GLU A 77 9.53 -6.00 19.34
C GLU A 77 10.33 -6.94 18.42
N ALA A 78 10.88 -8.03 18.97
CA ALA A 78 11.61 -9.02 18.19
C ALA A 78 10.72 -9.71 17.14
N GLU A 79 9.48 -10.05 17.49
CA GLU A 79 8.52 -10.62 16.53
C GLU A 79 8.21 -9.62 15.41
N ARG A 80 7.97 -8.34 15.74
CA ARG A 80 7.70 -7.27 14.77
C ARG A 80 8.90 -6.99 13.86
N ALA A 81 10.12 -7.18 14.35
CA ALA A 81 11.33 -7.02 13.56
C ALA A 81 11.62 -8.20 12.62
N GLN A 82 11.06 -9.39 12.91
CA GLN A 82 11.43 -10.62 12.22
C GLN A 82 10.34 -11.17 11.30
N TRP A 83 9.10 -11.24 11.77
CA TRP A 83 8.04 -11.97 11.05
C TRP A 83 6.64 -11.39 11.17
N ALA A 84 6.33 -10.61 12.22
CA ALA A 84 5.02 -10.02 12.43
C ALA A 84 4.93 -8.68 11.69
N VAL A 85 4.18 -8.67 10.58
CA VAL A 85 4.08 -7.52 9.68
C VAL A 85 2.71 -6.89 9.84
N ILE A 86 2.64 -5.58 10.08
CA ILE A 86 1.37 -4.86 9.88
C ILE A 86 1.17 -4.65 8.39
N ASP A 87 -0.01 -5.03 7.92
CA ASP A 87 -0.45 -4.81 6.58
C ASP A 87 -1.48 -3.68 6.52
N LEU A 88 -1.27 -2.75 5.58
CA LEU A 88 -2.07 -1.57 5.34
C LEU A 88 -2.54 -1.57 3.89
N HIS A 89 -3.75 -1.05 3.67
CA HIS A 89 -4.23 -0.73 2.35
C HIS A 89 -4.43 0.78 2.26
N HIS A 90 -3.92 1.40 1.22
CA HIS A 90 -4.09 2.82 0.99
C HIS A 90 -4.35 3.10 -0.48
N TYR A 91 -5.50 3.74 -0.73
CA TYR A 91 -5.85 4.26 -2.04
C TYR A 91 -6.15 5.75 -1.92
N VAL A 92 -5.42 6.53 -2.71
CA VAL A 92 -5.74 7.94 -2.98
C VAL A 92 -7.04 8.09 -3.78
N ALA A 93 -7.65 7.00 -4.23
CA ALA A 93 -8.91 7.00 -4.98
C ALA A 93 -10.15 7.35 -4.13
N TRP A 94 -10.12 7.15 -2.80
CA TRP A 94 -11.30 7.27 -1.93
C TRP A 94 -11.43 8.55 -1.06
N PRO A 95 -10.73 9.69 -1.28
CA PRO A 95 -10.91 10.84 -0.42
C PRO A 95 -12.28 11.47 -0.71
N GLY A 96 -13.06 11.72 0.34
CA GLY A 96 -14.37 12.40 0.29
C GLY A 96 -14.33 13.86 -0.18
N THR A 97 -13.28 14.27 -0.90
CA THR A 97 -13.14 15.56 -1.55
C THR A 97 -12.82 15.30 -3.01
N ASP A 98 -13.64 15.85 -3.88
CA ASP A 98 -13.53 15.74 -5.33
C ASP A 98 -12.45 16.68 -5.89
N TRP A 99 -11.21 16.53 -5.42
CA TRP A 99 -10.10 17.43 -5.76
C TRP A 99 -9.65 17.27 -7.23
N CYS A 100 -10.11 16.21 -7.90
CA CYS A 100 -9.83 15.93 -9.31
C CYS A 100 -10.96 16.26 -10.29
N SER A 101 -12.19 16.57 -9.87
CA SER A 101 -13.33 16.65 -10.83
C SER A 101 -13.21 17.67 -11.94
N ASN A 102 -12.27 18.61 -11.85
CA ASN A 102 -12.09 19.67 -12.84
C ASN A 102 -10.61 19.96 -13.15
N SER A 103 -9.67 19.06 -12.87
CA SER A 103 -8.27 19.46 -12.73
C SER A 103 -7.58 19.82 -14.08
N SER A 104 -7.66 21.10 -14.42
CA SER A 104 -6.59 21.87 -15.07
C SER A 104 -5.45 22.20 -14.09
N ALA A 105 -5.42 21.55 -12.92
CA ALA A 105 -4.43 21.77 -11.88
C ALA A 105 -3.01 21.53 -12.46
N PRO A 106 -2.07 22.42 -12.17
CA PRO A 106 -0.66 22.22 -12.50
C PRO A 106 -0.12 20.90 -11.93
N LEU A 107 0.85 20.29 -12.63
CA LEU A 107 1.45 19.01 -12.23
C LEU A 107 2.03 19.05 -10.81
N ASP A 108 2.71 20.14 -10.47
CA ASP A 108 3.31 20.38 -9.15
C ASP A 108 2.27 20.40 -8.02
N GLU A 109 1.05 20.89 -8.28
CA GLU A 109 -0.05 20.84 -7.31
C GLU A 109 -0.52 19.40 -7.07
N LEU A 110 -0.66 18.61 -8.15
CA LEU A 110 -1.01 17.19 -8.08
C LEU A 110 0.08 16.41 -7.33
N GLU A 111 1.35 16.65 -7.64
CA GLU A 111 2.51 16.04 -6.97
C GLU A 111 2.54 16.37 -5.48
N ALA A 112 2.31 17.64 -5.11
CA ALA A 112 2.28 18.05 -3.71
C ALA A 112 1.15 17.37 -2.94
N ARG A 113 -0.04 17.25 -3.53
CA ARG A 113 -1.19 16.60 -2.89
C ARG A 113 -0.99 15.10 -2.73
N ILE A 114 -0.51 14.45 -3.79
CA ILE A 114 -0.11 13.04 -3.77
C ILE A 114 0.93 12.78 -2.70
N THR A 115 1.96 13.63 -2.63
CA THR A 115 3.03 13.50 -1.65
C THR A 115 2.47 13.69 -0.25
N GLN A 116 1.59 14.68 -0.04
CA GLN A 116 0.94 14.91 1.24
C GLN A 116 0.09 13.71 1.70
N ASP A 117 -0.74 13.15 0.82
CA ASP A 117 -1.59 11.99 1.15
C ASP A 117 -0.73 10.74 1.38
N SER A 118 0.26 10.49 0.52
CA SER A 118 1.19 9.36 0.66
C SER A 118 2.05 9.47 1.94
N ASP A 119 2.60 10.66 2.22
CA ASP A 119 3.35 10.96 3.45
C ASP A 119 2.46 10.74 4.67
N MET A 120 1.22 11.26 4.64
CA MET A 120 0.28 11.11 5.73
C MET A 120 0.04 9.63 6.01
N TRP A 121 -0.16 8.80 5.00
CA TRP A 121 -0.42 7.40 5.25
C TRP A 121 0.82 6.60 5.63
N GLN A 122 1.94 6.78 4.95
CA GLN A 122 3.11 5.92 5.17
C GLN A 122 3.91 6.34 6.41
N PHE A 123 4.18 7.64 6.60
CA PHE A 123 4.86 8.11 7.82
C PHE A 123 3.92 8.16 9.02
N SER A 124 2.67 8.64 8.85
CA SER A 124 1.76 8.64 10.00
C SER A 124 1.28 7.24 10.35
N ALA A 125 1.33 6.24 9.47
CA ALA A 125 1.07 4.86 9.89
C ALA A 125 2.11 4.39 10.91
N ARG A 126 3.41 4.60 10.63
CA ARG A 126 4.48 4.23 11.57
C ARG A 126 4.37 5.01 12.87
N ASP A 127 4.12 6.31 12.80
CA ASP A 127 3.92 7.16 13.97
C ASP A 127 2.71 6.72 14.80
N ARG A 128 1.55 6.57 14.14
CA ARG A 128 0.32 6.14 14.79
C ARG A 128 0.49 4.78 15.42
N LEU A 129 1.24 3.87 14.83
CA LEU A 129 1.54 2.54 15.38
C LEU A 129 2.62 2.54 16.47
N LEU A 130 3.23 3.69 16.78
CA LEU A 130 4.37 3.84 17.69
C LEU A 130 5.57 2.99 17.26
N LEU A 131 5.83 2.95 15.94
CA LEU A 131 6.90 2.17 15.31
C LEU A 131 8.02 3.06 14.74
N ASN A 132 7.95 4.38 14.97
CA ASN A 132 9.03 5.30 14.59
C ASN A 132 10.33 4.94 15.30
N GLY A 133 11.43 4.94 14.54
CA GLY A 133 12.76 4.54 15.04
C GLY A 133 12.94 3.03 15.30
N THR A 134 11.90 2.21 15.10
CA THR A 134 11.97 0.76 15.30
C THR A 134 12.29 0.01 14.01
N THR A 135 12.70 -1.25 14.12
CA THR A 135 12.89 -2.19 13.00
C THR A 135 11.61 -2.95 12.64
N ALA A 136 10.45 -2.53 13.15
CA ALA A 136 9.19 -3.21 12.89
C ALA A 136 8.84 -3.21 11.40
N LEU A 137 8.39 -4.37 10.93
CA LEU A 137 8.01 -4.62 9.55
C LEU A 137 6.61 -4.05 9.27
N VAL A 138 6.51 -3.26 8.20
CA VAL A 138 5.25 -2.70 7.71
C VAL A 138 5.14 -2.98 6.22
N ALA A 139 3.95 -3.37 5.77
CA ALA A 139 3.63 -3.55 4.37
C ALA A 139 2.41 -2.70 3.99
N MET A 140 2.40 -2.24 2.75
CA MET A 140 1.26 -1.70 2.05
C MET A 140 0.85 -2.72 0.98
N SER A 141 0.03 -3.72 1.32
CA SER A 141 -0.29 -4.80 0.38
C SER A 141 -1.29 -4.40 -0.72
N GLU A 142 -1.91 -3.23 -0.58
CA GLU A 142 -2.77 -2.67 -1.61
C GLU A 142 -2.59 -1.15 -1.74
N PHE A 143 -2.19 -0.74 -2.94
CA PHE A 143 -2.26 0.64 -3.43
C PHE A 143 -2.45 0.64 -4.96
N SER A 144 -2.84 1.75 -5.56
CA SER A 144 -3.00 1.83 -7.03
C SER A 144 -2.50 3.16 -7.58
N GLY A 145 -2.52 3.30 -8.90
CA GLY A 145 -2.25 4.56 -9.59
C GLY A 145 -3.49 5.45 -9.74
N SER A 146 -4.58 5.13 -9.05
CA SER A 146 -5.85 5.86 -9.20
C SER A 146 -5.97 6.98 -8.18
N THR A 147 -6.42 8.15 -8.65
CA THR A 147 -6.61 9.34 -7.81
C THR A 147 -8.08 9.66 -7.54
N HIS A 148 -9.00 8.83 -8.05
CA HIS A 148 -10.43 8.94 -7.80
C HIS A 148 -11.13 7.59 -8.01
N GLU A 149 -12.16 7.30 -7.22
CA GLU A 149 -12.95 6.05 -7.27
C GLU A 149 -13.60 5.78 -8.63
N ASP A 150 -14.11 6.84 -9.26
CA ASP A 150 -14.49 6.88 -10.67
C ASP A 150 -13.29 7.32 -11.51
N THR A 151 -12.73 6.40 -12.31
CA THR A 151 -11.56 6.67 -13.16
C THR A 151 -11.83 7.76 -14.22
N ARG A 152 -13.10 8.05 -14.52
CA ARG A 152 -13.45 9.19 -15.39
C ARG A 152 -13.15 10.54 -14.73
N ARG A 153 -13.11 10.58 -13.40
CA ARG A 153 -12.85 11.79 -12.60
C ARG A 153 -11.44 11.81 -12.00
N SER A 154 -10.64 10.78 -12.22
CA SER A 154 -9.26 10.71 -11.72
C SER A 154 -8.37 11.73 -12.42
N CYS A 155 -7.55 12.48 -11.68
CA CYS A 155 -6.60 13.44 -12.23
C CYS A 155 -5.66 12.81 -13.27
N SER A 156 -5.30 11.55 -13.06
CA SER A 156 -4.36 10.83 -13.93
C SER A 156 -5.00 10.30 -15.21
N THR A 157 -6.29 9.93 -15.23
CA THR A 157 -6.99 9.46 -16.45
C THR A 157 -8.04 10.38 -17.03
N ASN A 158 -8.46 11.46 -16.35
CA ASN A 158 -9.41 12.43 -16.91
C ASN A 158 -8.86 13.07 -18.20
N ASN A 159 -7.52 13.17 -18.33
CA ASN A 159 -6.84 13.57 -19.57
C ASN A 159 -7.13 12.65 -20.78
N LEU A 160 -7.56 11.40 -20.58
CA LEU A 160 -8.01 10.52 -21.66
C LEU A 160 -9.28 11.04 -22.34
N GLN A 161 -10.15 11.75 -21.60
CA GLN A 161 -11.34 12.37 -22.18
C GLN A 161 -10.99 13.46 -23.21
N PHE A 162 -9.78 14.03 -23.10
CA PHE A 162 -9.27 15.06 -24.01
C PHE A 162 -8.30 14.51 -25.07
N GLY A 163 -8.22 13.19 -25.23
CA GLY A 163 -7.40 12.54 -26.25
C GLY A 163 -5.89 12.55 -25.97
N ASN A 164 -5.45 12.82 -24.73
CA ASN A 164 -4.04 12.90 -24.37
C ASN A 164 -3.58 11.70 -23.53
N GLU A 165 -3.59 10.51 -24.16
CA GLU A 165 -3.21 9.24 -23.53
C GLU A 165 -1.78 9.22 -23.00
N GLN A 166 -0.84 9.80 -23.75
CA GLN A 166 0.57 9.86 -23.35
C GLN A 166 0.75 10.64 -22.05
N LYS A 167 0.11 11.80 -21.92
CA LYS A 167 0.13 12.59 -20.69
C LYS A 167 -0.53 11.84 -19.53
N ALA A 168 -1.67 11.19 -19.75
CA ALA A 168 -2.34 10.39 -18.73
C ALA A 168 -1.42 9.28 -18.19
N GLN A 169 -0.77 8.53 -19.08
CA GLN A 169 0.15 7.45 -18.70
C GLN A 169 1.40 8.00 -17.97
N ALA A 170 1.94 9.13 -18.40
CA ALA A 170 3.05 9.78 -17.71
C ALA A 170 2.67 10.21 -16.29
N LEU A 171 1.47 10.77 -16.10
CA LEU A 171 0.94 11.16 -14.79
C LEU A 171 0.75 9.96 -13.86
N VAL A 172 0.12 8.87 -14.34
CA VAL A 172 -0.04 7.65 -13.52
C VAL A 172 1.32 7.11 -13.09
N ARG A 173 2.27 7.00 -14.03
CA ARG A 173 3.62 6.49 -13.71
C ARG A 173 4.30 7.36 -12.66
N HIS A 174 4.25 8.67 -12.83
CA HIS A 174 4.83 9.58 -11.86
C HIS A 174 4.21 9.42 -10.49
N PHE A 175 2.88 9.33 -10.44
CA PHE A 175 2.15 9.12 -9.19
C PHE A 175 2.53 7.80 -8.50
N VAL A 176 2.59 6.69 -9.24
CA VAL A 176 3.03 5.40 -8.69
C VAL A 176 4.48 5.47 -8.20
N GLN A 177 5.36 6.16 -8.93
CA GLN A 177 6.76 6.36 -8.52
C GLN A 177 6.87 7.16 -7.23
N LEU A 178 6.06 8.20 -7.05
CA LEU A 178 6.00 8.98 -5.81
C LEU A 178 5.58 8.10 -4.63
N GLN A 179 4.49 7.36 -4.75
CA GLN A 179 4.00 6.46 -3.69
C GLN A 179 5.07 5.43 -3.27
N VAL A 180 5.72 4.79 -4.25
CA VAL A 180 6.79 3.80 -4.01
C VAL A 180 8.04 4.45 -3.40
N ALA A 181 8.40 5.66 -3.85
CA ALA A 181 9.53 6.37 -3.27
C ALA A 181 9.27 6.69 -1.80
N THR A 182 8.09 7.21 -1.47
CA THR A 182 7.72 7.54 -0.10
C THR A 182 7.71 6.29 0.79
N SER A 183 7.19 5.17 0.29
CA SER A 183 7.16 3.91 1.05
C SER A 183 8.56 3.40 1.33
N ARG A 184 9.45 3.45 0.34
CA ARG A 184 10.88 3.11 0.53
C ARG A 184 11.54 4.00 1.57
N ALA A 185 11.26 5.30 1.55
CA ALA A 185 11.82 6.23 2.55
C ALA A 185 11.31 5.91 3.96
N ALA A 186 10.07 5.41 4.08
CA ALA A 186 9.43 4.99 5.32
C ALA A 186 9.72 3.53 5.72
N ASP A 187 10.53 2.78 4.96
CA ASP A 187 10.77 1.34 5.18
C ASP A 187 9.47 0.50 5.20
N VAL A 188 8.63 0.75 4.20
CA VAL A 188 7.36 0.04 3.95
C VAL A 188 7.50 -0.80 2.68
N LEU A 189 7.04 -2.05 2.75
CA LEU A 189 6.99 -2.94 1.58
C LEU A 189 5.68 -2.77 0.81
N ASP A 190 5.76 -2.40 -0.47
CA ASP A 190 4.57 -2.15 -1.29
C ASP A 190 4.19 -3.33 -2.20
N PHE A 191 2.88 -3.52 -2.38
CA PHE A 191 2.30 -4.40 -3.39
C PHE A 191 1.20 -3.66 -4.15
N PHE A 192 1.40 -3.53 -5.46
CA PHE A 192 0.46 -2.81 -6.31
C PHE A 192 -0.80 -3.64 -6.57
N TRP A 193 -1.96 -3.03 -6.35
CA TRP A 193 -3.28 -3.55 -6.70
C TRP A 193 -3.73 -3.02 -8.07
N LYS A 194 -3.66 -3.81 -9.15
CA LYS A 194 -3.18 -5.20 -9.23
C LYS A 194 -2.27 -5.41 -10.43
N TRP A 195 -1.68 -6.61 -10.54
CA TRP A 195 -0.78 -6.95 -11.64
C TRP A 195 -1.40 -6.71 -13.02
N HIS A 196 -2.60 -7.24 -13.27
CA HIS A 196 -3.21 -7.20 -14.60
C HIS A 196 -4.75 -7.13 -14.57
N LEU A 197 -5.33 -6.22 -15.38
CA LEU A 197 -6.76 -6.13 -15.67
C LEU A 197 -7.04 -6.45 -17.15
N PRO A 198 -7.37 -7.70 -17.51
CA PRO A 198 -7.45 -8.08 -18.92
C PRO A 198 -8.65 -7.49 -19.69
N PHE A 199 -9.78 -7.23 -19.04
CA PHE A 199 -11.06 -6.98 -19.74
C PHE A 199 -11.77 -5.69 -19.33
N ASN A 200 -11.09 -4.79 -18.60
CA ASN A 200 -11.71 -3.55 -18.14
C ASN A 200 -10.83 -2.35 -18.50
N SER A 201 -10.95 -1.89 -19.74
CA SER A 201 -10.16 -0.78 -20.30
C SER A 201 -10.27 0.49 -19.45
N ASN A 202 -11.42 0.74 -18.83
CA ASN A 202 -11.66 1.94 -18.01
C ASN A 202 -10.79 1.99 -16.75
N PHE A 203 -10.28 0.85 -16.29
CA PHE A 203 -9.45 0.75 -15.09
C PHE A 203 -8.01 0.34 -15.40
N GLN A 204 -7.71 -0.11 -16.62
CA GLN A 204 -6.37 -0.60 -16.97
C GLN A 204 -5.27 0.43 -16.73
N THR A 205 -5.51 1.70 -17.06
CA THR A 205 -4.51 2.76 -16.95
C THR A 205 -4.02 2.97 -15.51
N GLU A 206 -4.87 2.77 -14.50
CA GLU A 206 -4.56 3.12 -13.10
C GLU A 206 -4.47 1.93 -12.16
N TRP A 207 -5.10 0.81 -12.53
CA TRP A 207 -5.26 -0.36 -11.66
C TRP A 207 -4.57 -1.61 -12.22
N SER A 208 -3.85 -1.49 -13.34
CA SER A 208 -3.06 -2.58 -13.92
C SER A 208 -1.59 -2.21 -13.99
N LEU A 209 -0.78 -2.74 -13.07
CA LEU A 209 0.66 -2.50 -13.06
C LEU A 209 1.31 -2.90 -14.40
N LYS A 210 0.91 -4.04 -14.96
CA LYS A 210 1.39 -4.49 -16.27
C LYS A 210 1.14 -3.44 -17.36
N HIS A 211 -0.03 -2.79 -17.36
CA HIS A 211 -0.35 -1.78 -18.37
C HIS A 211 0.54 -0.56 -18.18
N ILE A 212 0.61 -0.03 -16.94
CA ILE A 212 1.46 1.11 -16.57
C ILE A 212 2.94 0.90 -16.97
N LEU A 213 3.45 -0.32 -16.81
CA LEU A 213 4.84 -0.68 -17.13
C LEU A 213 5.08 -0.96 -18.62
N THR A 214 4.05 -1.26 -19.42
CA THR A 214 4.22 -1.68 -20.83
C THR A 214 3.82 -0.61 -21.85
N THR A 215 3.06 0.41 -21.46
CA THR A 215 2.68 1.55 -22.31
C THR A 215 3.76 2.63 -22.43
N SER A 216 5.00 2.31 -22.09
CA SER A 216 6.16 3.20 -22.26
C SER A 216 6.62 3.23 -23.72
N HIS A 217 5.90 3.98 -24.56
CA HIS A 217 6.55 4.59 -25.71
C HIS A 217 7.28 5.85 -25.21
N GLU A 218 8.60 5.78 -25.20
CA GLU A 218 9.50 6.87 -24.83
C GLU A 218 9.34 8.02 -25.84
N ASP A 219 8.50 9.01 -25.51
CA ASP A 219 8.70 10.35 -26.04
C ASP A 219 9.65 11.09 -25.09
N ALA A 220 10.89 11.27 -25.53
CA ALA A 220 11.96 11.87 -24.72
C ALA A 220 11.67 13.32 -24.27
N THR A 221 10.61 13.93 -24.80
CA THR A 221 10.14 15.28 -24.47
C THR A 221 9.27 15.33 -23.20
N LEU A 222 8.70 14.21 -22.76
CA LEU A 222 7.87 14.08 -21.56
C LEU A 222 8.62 13.35 -20.43
N ARG A 223 9.92 13.62 -20.28
CA ARG A 223 10.69 13.13 -19.13
C ARG A 223 10.18 13.81 -17.86
N VAL A 224 9.30 13.10 -17.17
CA VAL A 224 9.02 13.35 -15.77
C VAL A 224 10.36 13.24 -15.02
N PRO A 225 10.79 14.26 -14.25
CA PRO A 225 12.02 14.20 -13.49
C PRO A 225 12.01 13.00 -12.54
N PRO A 226 13.16 12.36 -12.28
CA PRO A 226 13.24 11.36 -11.22
C PRO A 226 12.79 12.00 -9.90
N VAL A 227 11.95 11.28 -9.16
CA VAL A 227 11.44 11.73 -7.85
C VAL A 227 12.62 12.03 -6.93
N GLN A 228 12.81 13.31 -6.60
CA GLN A 228 13.74 13.73 -5.55
C GLN A 228 12.95 13.89 -4.26
N LEU A 229 12.95 12.86 -3.43
CA LEU A 229 12.47 13.02 -2.06
C LEU A 229 13.45 13.92 -1.31
N LYS A 230 12.96 15.03 -0.75
CA LYS A 230 13.72 15.77 0.26
C LYS A 230 13.99 14.80 1.40
N SER A 231 15.25 14.48 1.64
CA SER A 231 15.64 13.64 2.78
C SER A 231 15.12 14.31 4.05
N ARG A 232 14.05 13.77 4.64
CA ARG A 232 13.74 14.10 6.02
C ARG A 232 14.89 13.54 6.85
N GLU A 233 15.64 14.41 7.50
CA GLU A 233 16.63 14.00 8.48
C GLU A 233 15.93 13.07 9.46
N ARG A 234 16.39 11.81 9.53
CA ARG A 234 15.94 10.88 10.56
C ARG A 234 16.43 11.47 11.88
N THR A 235 15.56 12.21 12.58
CA THR A 235 15.81 12.56 13.98
C THR A 235 15.89 11.23 14.74
N ALA A 236 17.12 10.92 15.17
CA ALA A 236 17.46 9.75 15.96
C ALA A 236 16.87 9.85 17.37
#